data_AF-A0A653LUY6-F1
#
_entry.id   AF-A0A653LUY6-F1
#
_cell.length_a   1.000
_cell.length_b   1.000
_cell.length_c   1.000
_cell.angle_alpha   90.00
_cell.angle_beta   90.00
_cell.angle_gamma   90.00
#
_symmetry.space_group_name_H-M   'P 1'
#
loop_
_entity.id
_entity.type
_entity.pdbx_description
1 polymer ?
#
loop_
_entity_poly.entity_id
_entity_poly.type
_entity_poly.pdbx_seq_one_letter_code
_entity_poly.pdbx_strand_id
1 'polypeptide(L)'
;MTRTLAAAAAPAFRQRRPAQLAERELKHLELILASFVEGSTAPGRLPTKYWDMRVAQLDSDYELVPSQSHRVASLQRKLAMLDAALGSAAADAQEKQNRRVAA
;
A
#
# COMPACT_ATOMS: atom_id res chain seq x y z
N MET A 1 4.97 46.52 25.61
CA MET A 1 5.28 45.08 25.68
C MET A 1 5.02 44.47 24.31
N THR A 2 6.06 44.27 23.52
CA THR A 2 5.99 43.74 22.15
C THR A 2 5.89 42.21 22.21
N ARG A 3 4.74 41.66 21.77
CA ARG A 3 4.50 40.22 21.66
C ARG A 3 4.99 39.76 20.29
N THR A 4 6.23 39.30 20.21
CA THR A 4 6.75 38.59 19.05
C THR A 4 6.20 37.16 19.06
N LEU A 5 5.17 36.89 18.26
CA LEU A 5 4.69 35.52 17.97
C LEU A 5 4.38 35.43 16.48
N ALA A 6 5.42 35.23 15.69
CA ALA A 6 5.31 34.69 14.34
C ALA A 6 6.61 33.95 14.02
N ALA A 7 6.93 32.93 14.81
CA ALA A 7 7.76 31.85 14.31
C ALA A 7 6.89 31.08 13.31
N ALA A 8 6.93 31.53 12.06
CA ALA A 8 6.38 30.80 10.94
C ALA A 8 6.91 29.36 11.03
N ALA A 9 5.99 28.41 11.18
CA ALA A 9 6.30 26.99 11.14
C ALA A 9 6.97 26.71 9.79
N ALA A 10 8.30 26.62 9.78
CA ALA A 10 9.03 26.07 8.66
C ALA A 10 8.40 24.71 8.33
N PRO A 11 8.14 24.39 7.05
CA PRO A 11 7.75 23.04 6.72
C PRO A 11 8.84 22.15 7.27
N ALA A 12 8.49 21.23 8.16
CA ALA A 12 9.42 20.22 8.61
C ALA A 12 9.86 19.48 7.34
N PHE A 13 11.03 19.84 6.80
CA PHE A 13 11.82 18.99 5.93
C PHE A 13 12.13 17.78 6.79
N ARG A 14 11.17 16.86 6.91
CA ARG A 14 11.35 15.58 7.58
C ARG A 14 12.48 14.94 6.81
N GLN A 15 13.68 14.99 7.38
CA GLN A 15 14.85 14.35 6.79
C GLN A 15 14.46 12.90 6.58
N ARG A 16 14.40 12.50 5.32
CA ARG A 16 14.02 11.13 4.96
C ARG A 16 15.04 10.20 5.60
N ARG A 17 14.55 9.06 6.08
CA ARG A 17 15.38 8.07 6.76
C ARG A 17 16.32 7.41 5.75
N PRO A 18 17.51 6.94 6.19
CA PRO A 18 18.45 6.29 5.30
C PRO A 18 17.88 5.04 4.62
N ALA A 19 18.32 4.78 3.38
CA ALA A 19 17.92 3.64 2.54
C ALA A 19 18.04 2.28 3.24
N GLN A 20 19.04 2.11 4.12
CA GLN A 20 19.30 0.86 4.83
C GLN A 20 18.13 0.46 5.73
N LEU A 21 17.39 1.42 6.29
CA LEU A 21 16.22 1.16 7.13
C LEU A 21 15.00 0.75 6.31
N ALA A 22 14.90 1.20 5.05
CA ALA A 22 13.83 0.80 4.14
C ALA A 22 13.93 -0.69 3.76
N GLU A 23 15.13 -1.25 3.76
CA GLU A 23 15.39 -2.63 3.34
C GLU A 23 14.62 -3.66 4.20
N ARG A 24 14.58 -3.43 5.52
CA ARG A 24 13.84 -4.30 6.44
C ARG A 24 12.33 -4.19 6.21
N GLU A 25 11.82 -2.97 6.05
CA GLU A 25 10.39 -2.72 5.78
C GLU A 25 9.97 -3.34 4.44
N LEU A 26 10.79 -3.19 3.39
CA LEU A 26 10.54 -3.78 2.08
C LEU A 26 10.45 -5.31 2.13
N LYS A 27 11.42 -5.97 2.78
CA LYS A 27 11.39 -7.43 2.95
C LYS A 27 10.15 -7.88 3.71
N HIS A 28 9.75 -7.13 4.74
CA HIS A 28 8.56 -7.45 5.52
C HIS A 28 7.28 -7.33 4.67
N LEU A 29 7.14 -6.25 3.91
CA LEU A 29 6.00 -6.04 3.01
C LEU A 29 5.95 -7.11 1.91
N GLU A 30 7.08 -7.48 1.34
CA GLU A 30 7.17 -8.55 0.33
C GLU A 30 6.69 -9.89 0.88
N LEU A 31 7.13 -10.27 2.09
CA LEU A 31 6.70 -11.52 2.73
C LEU A 31 5.20 -11.53 3.04
N ILE A 32 4.69 -10.43 3.62
CA ILE A 32 3.26 -10.29 3.90
C ILE A 32 2.46 -10.43 2.61
N LEU A 33 2.82 -9.68 1.57
CA LEU A 33 2.07 -9.67 0.31
C LEU A 33 2.19 -10.99 -0.47
N ALA A 34 3.32 -11.69 -0.39
CA ALA A 34 3.46 -13.04 -0.94
C ALA A 34 2.49 -14.04 -0.27
N SER A 35 2.34 -13.98 1.06
CA SER A 35 1.43 -14.87 1.80
C SER A 35 -0.04 -14.75 1.39
N PHE A 36 -0.45 -13.59 0.88
CA PHE A 36 -1.82 -13.39 0.39
C PHE A 36 -2.02 -13.94 -1.03
N VAL A 37 -0.96 -13.99 -1.84
CA VAL A 37 -1.01 -14.57 -3.19
C VAL A 37 -0.98 -16.10 -3.13
N GLU A 38 -0.23 -16.68 -2.21
CA GLU A 38 0.01 -18.15 -2.12
C GLU A 38 -1.11 -18.94 -1.44
N GLY A 39 -2.18 -18.30 -0.95
CA GLY A 39 -3.39 -19.00 -0.53
C GLY A 39 -3.82 -18.77 0.92
N SER A 40 -3.73 -17.53 1.43
CA SER A 40 -4.47 -17.18 2.65
C SER A 40 -5.98 -17.23 2.37
N THR A 41 -6.56 -18.38 2.72
CA THR A 41 -7.99 -18.72 2.77
C THR A 41 -8.73 -18.03 3.93
N ALA A 42 -8.18 -16.95 4.49
CA ALA A 42 -8.86 -16.19 5.52
C ALA A 42 -10.01 -15.38 4.90
N PRO A 43 -11.23 -15.43 5.46
CA PRO A 43 -12.36 -14.64 5.01
C PRO A 43 -12.14 -13.18 5.43
N GLY A 44 -11.30 -12.49 4.68
CA GLY A 44 -10.92 -11.11 4.92
C GLY A 44 -10.18 -10.61 3.70
N ARG A 45 -10.92 -10.03 2.76
CA ARG A 45 -10.39 -9.36 1.56
C ARG A 45 -9.13 -8.58 1.95
N LEU A 46 -8.01 -8.85 1.28
CA LEU A 46 -6.78 -8.08 1.49
C LEU A 46 -7.14 -6.58 1.42
N PRO A 47 -6.86 -5.77 2.46
CA PRO A 47 -7.12 -4.34 2.42
C PRO A 47 -6.14 -3.65 1.46
N THR A 48 -6.30 -3.86 0.15
CA THR A 48 -5.41 -3.41 -0.93
C THR A 48 -5.09 -1.92 -0.81
N LYS A 49 -6.10 -1.09 -0.48
CA LYS A 49 -5.91 0.36 -0.25
C LYS A 49 -4.98 0.69 0.92
N TYR A 50 -5.07 -0.05 2.02
CA TYR A 50 -4.19 0.16 3.17
C TYR A 50 -2.74 -0.20 2.82
N TRP A 51 -2.54 -1.34 2.14
CA TRP A 51 -1.20 -1.78 1.73
C TRP A 51 -0.60 -0.89 0.66
N ASP A 52 -1.40 -0.38 -0.28
CA ASP A 52 -0.95 0.56 -1.31
C ASP A 52 -0.45 1.87 -0.67
N MET A 53 -1.23 2.42 0.26
CA MET A 53 -0.81 3.58 1.08
C MET A 53 0.49 3.28 1.84
N ARG A 54 0.60 2.10 2.49
CA ARG A 54 1.78 1.74 3.27
C ARG A 54 3.03 1.59 2.40
N VAL A 55 2.90 1.05 1.20
CA VAL A 55 3.99 0.91 0.22
C VAL A 55 4.40 2.29 -0.31
N ALA A 56 3.44 3.16 -0.65
CA ALA A 56 3.72 4.53 -1.11
C ALA A 56 4.41 5.38 -0.04
N GLN A 57 4.11 5.15 1.25
CA GLN A 57 4.75 5.86 2.36
C GLN A 57 6.28 5.61 2.41
N LEU A 58 6.78 4.51 1.85
CA LEU A 58 8.22 4.26 1.79
C LEU A 58 8.97 5.30 0.94
N ASP A 59 8.38 5.76 -0.16
CA ASP A 59 8.97 6.79 -1.03
C ASP A 59 9.04 8.16 -0.33
N SER A 60 8.10 8.43 0.58
CA SER A 60 8.10 9.68 1.35
C SER A 60 8.96 9.63 2.61
N ASP A 61 9.08 8.46 3.24
CA ASP A 61 9.74 8.29 4.53
C ASP A 61 11.24 8.00 4.41
N TYR A 62 11.69 7.47 3.27
CA TYR A 62 13.05 6.98 3.09
C TYR A 62 13.72 7.53 1.83
N GLU A 63 15.04 7.63 1.87
CA GLU A 63 15.88 7.95 0.72
C GLU A 63 16.14 6.67 -0.08
N LEU A 64 15.13 6.18 -0.79
CA LEU A 64 15.24 4.91 -1.52
C LEU A 64 16.30 4.96 -2.61
N VAL A 65 17.11 3.91 -2.70
CA VAL A 65 18.01 3.68 -3.84
C VAL A 65 17.23 3.07 -5.02
N PRO A 66 17.73 3.12 -6.26
CA PRO A 66 16.98 2.67 -7.44
C PRO A 66 16.44 1.24 -7.36
N SER A 67 17.19 0.30 -6.77
CA SER A 67 16.74 -1.08 -6.57
C SER A 67 15.55 -1.18 -5.61
N GLN A 68 15.51 -0.33 -4.58
CA GLN A 68 14.42 -0.25 -3.62
C GLN A 68 13.18 0.40 -4.23
N SER A 69 13.34 1.51 -4.95
CA SER A 69 12.23 2.14 -5.69
C SER A 69 11.61 1.19 -6.72
N HIS A 70 12.43 0.38 -7.40
CA HIS A 70 11.92 -0.63 -8.32
C HIS A 70 11.07 -1.69 -7.62
N ARG A 71 11.46 -2.11 -6.40
CA ARG A 71 10.69 -3.04 -5.57
C ARG A 71 9.37 -2.42 -5.11
N VAL A 72 9.37 -1.16 -4.66
CA VAL A 72 8.15 -0.41 -4.34
C VAL A 72 7.17 -0.40 -5.51
N ALA A 73 7.64 -0.01 -6.71
CA ALA A 73 6.82 0.01 -7.92
C ALA A 73 6.28 -1.40 -8.28
N SER A 74 7.08 -2.45 -8.07
CA SER A 74 6.65 -3.84 -8.27
C SER A 74 5.52 -4.23 -7.30
N LEU A 75 5.63 -3.86 -6.02
CA LEU A 75 4.61 -4.10 -5.01
C LEU A 75 3.30 -3.36 -5.33
N GLN A 76 3.38 -2.09 -5.73
CA GLN A 76 2.21 -1.30 -6.15
C GLN A 76 1.50 -1.94 -7.34
N ARG A 77 2.23 -2.39 -8.36
CA ARG A 77 1.64 -3.12 -9.51
C ARG A 77 0.93 -4.40 -9.08
N LYS A 78 1.54 -5.19 -8.18
CA LYS A 78 0.91 -6.41 -7.66
C LYS A 78 -0.38 -6.10 -6.89
N LEU A 79 -0.36 -5.06 -6.05
CA LEU A 79 -1.54 -4.61 -5.30
C LEU A 79 -2.66 -4.14 -6.23
N ALA A 80 -2.35 -3.40 -7.29
CA ALA A 80 -3.32 -2.98 -8.29
C ALA A 80 -3.97 -4.18 -9.02
N MET A 81 -3.18 -5.19 -9.37
CA MET A 81 -3.69 -6.43 -9.97
C MET A 81 -4.63 -7.18 -9.02
N LEU A 82 -4.28 -7.27 -7.74
CA LEU A 82 -5.14 -7.88 -6.72
C LEU A 82 -6.44 -7.09 -6.52
N ASP A 83 -6.38 -5.76 -6.48
CA ASP A 83 -7.56 -4.89 -6.34
C ASP A 83 -8.54 -5.11 -7.50
N ALA A 84 -8.02 -5.18 -8.74
CA ALA A 84 -8.82 -5.45 -9.93
C ALA A 84 -9.43 -6.86 -9.91
N ALA A 85 -8.66 -7.90 -9.56
CA ALA A 85 -9.15 -9.28 -9.47
C ALA A 85 -10.25 -9.42 -8.41
N LEU A 86 -10.06 -8.80 -7.25
CA LEU A 86 -11.05 -8.77 -6.17
C LEU A 86 -12.29 -7.94 -6.54
N GLY A 87 -12.17 -6.93 -7.40
CA GLY A 87 -13.28 -6.17 -7.94
C GLY A 87 -14.13 -7.00 -8.92
N SER A 88 -13.47 -7.70 -9.85
CA SER A 88 -14.12 -8.58 -10.83
C SER A 88 -14.87 -9.73 -10.14
N ALA A 89 -14.24 -10.41 -9.18
CA ALA A 89 -14.85 -11.53 -8.47
C ALA A 89 -16.13 -11.13 -7.71
N ALA A 90 -16.17 -9.92 -7.15
CA ALA A 90 -17.36 -9.40 -6.48
C ALA A 90 -18.50 -9.10 -7.47
N ALA A 91 -18.17 -8.54 -8.64
CA ALA A 91 -19.16 -8.29 -9.70
C ALA A 91 -19.75 -9.60 -10.25
N ASP A 92 -18.91 -10.61 -10.49
CA ASP A 92 -19.34 -11.94 -10.97
C ASP A 92 -20.26 -12.65 -9.96
N ALA A 93 -19.97 -12.51 -8.66
CA ALA A 93 -20.80 -13.06 -7.60
C ALA A 93 -22.19 -12.38 -7.53
N GLN A 94 -22.23 -11.05 -7.68
CA GLN A 94 -23.47 -10.29 -7.68
C GLN A 94 -24.36 -10.61 -8.88
N GLU A 95 -23.77 -10.74 -10.08
CA GLU A 95 -24.50 -11.12 -11.30
C GLU A 95 -25.14 -12.51 -11.17
N LYS A 96 -24.41 -13.49 -10.62
CA LYS A 96 -24.95 -14.84 -10.36
C LYS A 96 -26.09 -14.82 -9.34
N GLN A 97 -26.02 -13.95 -8.33
CA GLN A 97 -27.08 -13.81 -7.34
C GLN A 97 -28.33 -13.18 -7.97
N ASN A 98 -28.20 -12.10 -8.74
CA ASN A 98 -29.34 -11.46 -9.41
C ASN A 98 -30.06 -12.42 -10.38
N ARG A 99 -29.32 -13.25 -11.13
CA ARG A 99 -29.90 -14.23 -12.05
C ARG A 99 -30.70 -15.33 -11.34
N ARG A 100 -30.37 -15.65 -10.09
CA ARG A 100 -31.09 -16.64 -9.25
C ARG A 100 -32.36 -16.09 -8.62
N VAL A 101 -32.44 -14.77 -8.39
CA VAL A 101 -33.62 -14.12 -7.81
C VAL A 101 -34.67 -13.79 -8.88
N ALA A 102 -34.26 -13.72 -10.15
CA ALA A 102 -35.14 -13.42 -11.30
C ALA A 102 -35.75 -14.67 -11.98
N ALA A 103 -35.51 -15.87 -11.45
CA ALA A 103 -36.06 -17.15 -11.93
C ALA A 103 -37.02 -17.74 -10.88
#